data_AF-A0A067K1N2-F1
#
_entry.id   AF-A0A067K1N2-F1
#
_cell.length_a   1.000
_cell.length_b   1.000
_cell.length_c   1.000
_cell.angle_alpha   90.00
_cell.angle_beta   90.00
_cell.angle_gamma   90.00
#
_symmetry.space_group_name_H-M   'P 1'
#
loop_
_entity.id
_entity.type
_entity.pdbx_description
1 polymer ?
#
loop_
_entity_poly.entity_id
_entity_poly.type
_entity_poly.pdbx_seq_one_letter_code
_entity_poly.pdbx_strand_id
1 'polypeptide(L)'
;MDFAEQEVDLFGEDYDDDRGEDRENNGTHRSSPSSSSSSSSSSSSSSSAASSSSKSSDDGGESSTGGSGSGSSGGEEEEENGEEPENNKYSNNSNYRDYNDEQEDRDLFGSDNEDYVKTLATSPYPIPVLPVIRNSNNQGGRGNFGRGGWQNDRGAGLLPRPGFPPRQGYGYGSKFSNGHRDERFVSELKFSKSEETLSRKMVAFQAPFELSCYSRVESGDVYFDDRSLRLFKRFISEDIGADLNEGFDTFIEKKDLGSEGFGDLLGCIRDKKIPLQNMHFVTFRNNLNKILATAYIRHEPWEMGVHKRNGVVYLDVHKLRERPQSELERRRCYWGYCFESLATEDPNRADGERIHHVDANVEYCSVFKTKLGAHRILMGAEMDCCDSTDDGKRFYVELKTSRELDYHTEERFEREKLLKFWIQSFLAGVPYIVIGFRDDAGRLVRTERLTTKDITNRVKAKNYWQGGVCLAFADEVLCWLYGTVKENEDYILQFAPPYTRLELLQAQSCPDAITNHVLQL
;
A
#
# COMPACT_ATOMS: atom_id res chain seq x y z
N MET A 1 11.31 27.93 15.62
CA MET A 1 12.45 27.07 15.26
C MET A 1 11.84 25.71 15.05
N ASP A 2 11.45 25.43 13.82
CA ASP A 2 10.31 24.56 13.60
C ASP A 2 10.83 23.21 13.12
N PHE A 3 10.64 22.20 13.96
CA PHE A 3 11.05 20.82 13.73
C PHE A 3 9.87 19.93 14.11
N ALA A 4 9.01 19.66 13.13
CA ALA A 4 7.76 18.93 13.31
C ALA A 4 7.34 18.19 12.02
N GLU A 5 8.27 17.41 11.45
CA GLU A 5 7.93 16.30 10.56
C GLU A 5 8.15 15.00 11.35
N GLN A 6 7.27 14.02 11.17
CA GLN A 6 7.29 12.77 11.94
C GLN A 6 7.56 11.62 10.97
N GLU A 7 8.79 11.08 11.03
CA GLU A 7 9.20 9.92 10.25
C GLU A 7 8.58 8.66 10.88
N VAL A 8 7.77 7.95 10.08
CA VAL A 8 7.00 6.74 10.43
C VAL A 8 7.17 5.75 9.27
N ASP A 9 7.29 4.45 9.52
CA ASP A 9 7.22 3.48 8.42
C ASP A 9 5.85 3.52 7.74
N LEU A 10 5.84 3.89 6.45
CA LEU A 10 4.66 4.17 5.63
C LEU A 10 3.60 3.04 5.63
N PHE A 11 3.99 1.81 5.99
CA PHE A 11 3.13 0.62 6.14
C PHE A 11 3.33 -0.16 7.45
N GLY A 12 3.86 0.50 8.49
CA GLY A 12 3.80 0.01 9.86
C GLY A 12 2.41 0.20 10.48
N GLU A 13 2.30 0.04 11.80
CA GLU A 13 1.09 0.38 12.53
C GLU A 13 0.87 1.91 12.52
N ASP A 14 -0.23 2.37 11.94
CA ASP A 14 -0.51 3.80 11.76
C ASP A 14 -0.58 4.55 13.12
N TYR A 15 0.47 5.31 13.45
CA TYR A 15 0.38 6.33 14.48
C TYR A 15 -0.57 7.45 14.01
N ASP A 16 -1.77 7.50 14.60
CA ASP A 16 -2.67 8.63 14.42
C ASP A 16 -2.00 9.92 14.95
N ASP A 17 -1.47 10.75 14.05
CA ASP A 17 -0.85 12.02 14.40
C ASP A 17 -1.92 13.08 14.71
N ASP A 18 -2.44 13.03 15.93
CA ASP A 18 -3.52 13.88 16.46
C ASP A 18 -3.10 15.33 16.73
N ARG A 19 -2.30 15.94 15.85
CA ARG A 19 -2.02 17.38 15.87
C ARG A 19 -3.14 18.17 15.23
N GLY A 20 -4.17 18.48 16.02
CA GLY A 20 -5.17 19.48 15.64
C GLY A 20 -4.52 20.85 15.36
N GLU A 21 -5.10 21.61 14.42
CA GLU A 21 -4.69 23.00 14.16
C GLU A 21 -5.09 23.92 15.33
N ASP A 22 -4.34 23.91 16.43
CA ASP A 22 -4.40 24.95 17.45
C ASP A 22 -3.86 26.26 16.88
N ARG A 23 -4.76 27.02 16.24
CA ARG A 23 -4.46 28.35 15.68
C ARG A 23 -4.21 29.33 16.82
N GLU A 24 -2.93 29.56 17.13
CA GLU A 24 -2.46 30.53 18.13
C GLU A 24 -3.00 31.96 17.86
N ASN A 25 -4.18 32.27 18.38
CA ASN A 25 -4.73 33.61 18.36
C ASN A 25 -4.06 34.44 19.45
N ASN A 26 -2.90 35.00 19.12
CA ASN A 26 -1.96 35.65 20.05
C ASN A 26 -2.48 36.99 20.59
N GLY A 27 -3.49 36.93 21.47
CA GLY A 27 -4.18 38.06 22.09
C GLY A 27 -3.71 38.33 23.52
N THR A 28 -2.57 39.01 23.68
CA THR A 28 -2.08 39.39 25.02
C THR A 28 -2.97 40.42 25.69
N HIS A 29 -3.52 40.15 26.88
CA HIS A 29 -3.59 41.11 27.99
C HIS A 29 -3.81 40.43 29.35
N ARG A 30 -3.31 41.04 30.43
CA ARG A 30 -3.22 40.46 31.78
C ARG A 30 -4.44 40.77 32.65
N SER A 31 -4.85 39.81 33.49
CA SER A 31 -5.55 40.06 34.76
C SER A 31 -5.42 38.85 35.70
N SER A 32 -5.27 39.09 37.00
CA SER A 32 -5.23 38.10 38.08
C SER A 32 -5.39 38.82 39.44
N PRO A 33 -5.74 38.14 40.55
CA PRO A 33 -6.56 36.93 40.69
C PRO A 33 -7.78 37.19 41.61
N SER A 34 -8.65 36.19 41.81
CA SER A 34 -9.55 36.13 42.98
C SER A 34 -9.82 34.68 43.40
N SER A 35 -10.19 34.49 44.67
CA SER A 35 -10.29 33.19 45.33
C SER A 35 -11.64 32.98 46.02
N SER A 36 -12.14 31.75 46.02
CA SER A 36 -13.17 31.29 46.96
C SER A 36 -13.13 29.76 47.09
N SER A 37 -13.65 29.25 48.21
CA SER A 37 -13.56 27.84 48.61
C SER A 37 -14.82 27.37 49.35
N SER A 38 -15.37 26.24 48.91
CA SER A 38 -16.31 25.35 49.62
C SER A 38 -16.72 24.23 48.65
N SER A 39 -16.79 22.91 48.94
CA SER A 39 -16.93 22.06 50.14
C SER A 39 -18.33 21.42 50.26
N SER A 40 -18.38 20.12 49.95
CA SER A 40 -19.28 19.09 50.49
C SER A 40 -20.81 19.30 50.51
N SER A 41 -21.55 18.33 49.98
CA SER A 41 -22.53 17.57 50.79
C SER A 41 -22.98 16.29 50.10
N SER A 42 -23.44 15.32 50.89
CA SER A 42 -24.03 14.05 50.47
C SER A 42 -25.43 13.90 51.07
N SER A 43 -26.35 13.27 50.35
CA SER A 43 -27.60 12.72 50.89
C SER A 43 -28.19 11.68 49.92
N SER A 44 -29.22 10.96 50.35
CA SER A 44 -29.61 9.65 49.79
C SER A 44 -31.12 9.38 49.79
N SER A 45 -31.46 8.21 49.24
CA SER A 45 -32.60 7.32 49.53
C SER A 45 -33.97 7.48 48.83
N SER A 46 -34.52 6.30 48.47
CA SER A 46 -35.95 5.89 48.42
C SER A 46 -36.91 6.51 47.38
N SER A 47 -37.93 5.79 46.84
CA SER A 47 -38.21 4.34 46.81
C SER A 47 -39.43 3.95 45.93
N SER A 48 -39.41 2.72 45.38
CA SER A 48 -40.54 1.76 45.23
C SER A 48 -41.84 2.08 44.44
N ALA A 49 -42.05 1.31 43.35
CA ALA A 49 -43.25 0.51 42.99
C ALA A 49 -44.61 1.24 42.66
N ALA A 50 -45.65 0.62 42.06
CA ALA A 50 -45.89 -0.78 41.63
C ALA A 50 -46.98 -0.89 40.51
N SER A 51 -46.91 -1.92 39.65
CA SER A 51 -48.01 -2.80 39.13
C SER A 51 -49.28 -2.18 38.43
N SER A 52 -50.15 -2.87 37.66
CA SER A 52 -50.44 -4.31 37.45
C SER A 52 -51.30 -4.63 36.19
N SER A 53 -51.13 -5.81 35.58
CA SER A 53 -52.16 -6.66 34.87
C SER A 53 -52.88 -6.11 33.60
N SER A 54 -53.54 -6.88 32.72
CA SER A 54 -53.92 -8.32 32.63
C SER A 54 -53.89 -8.83 31.17
N LYS A 55 -53.55 -10.09 30.84
CA LYS A 55 -54.43 -11.26 30.47
C LYS A 55 -55.64 -10.93 29.55
N SER A 56 -56.06 -11.75 28.58
CA SER A 56 -56.00 -13.24 28.47
C SER A 56 -56.01 -13.83 27.02
N SER A 57 -55.94 -15.16 26.95
CA SER A 57 -56.20 -16.21 25.92
C SER A 57 -57.44 -16.05 24.98
N ASP A 58 -57.87 -16.94 24.05
CA ASP A 58 -57.70 -18.37 23.67
C ASP A 58 -58.01 -18.53 22.13
N ASP A 59 -57.93 -19.68 21.40
CA ASP A 59 -56.97 -20.80 21.24
C ASP A 59 -57.37 -21.72 20.02
N GLY A 60 -56.46 -22.56 19.46
CA GLY A 60 -56.75 -23.77 18.64
C GLY A 60 -56.79 -23.70 17.08
N GLY A 61 -56.50 -24.83 16.39
CA GLY A 61 -56.81 -25.07 14.95
C GLY A 61 -55.83 -25.97 14.14
N GLU A 62 -56.21 -27.21 13.78
CA GLU A 62 -55.34 -28.25 13.19
C GLU A 62 -55.30 -28.36 11.64
N SER A 63 -54.40 -29.22 11.11
CA SER A 63 -54.52 -30.05 9.86
C SER A 63 -54.16 -29.43 8.48
N SER A 64 -53.65 -30.14 7.46
CA SER A 64 -53.03 -31.49 7.35
C SER A 64 -52.38 -31.82 5.98
N THR A 65 -51.27 -32.58 5.98
CA THR A 65 -50.81 -33.64 5.02
C THR A 65 -50.70 -33.43 3.49
N GLY A 66 -49.53 -33.83 2.92
CA GLY A 66 -49.35 -34.36 1.54
C GLY A 66 -48.13 -33.80 0.77
N GLY A 67 -47.37 -34.53 -0.05
CA GLY A 67 -47.25 -36.00 -0.23
C GLY A 67 -46.89 -36.47 -1.66
N SER A 68 -45.71 -37.08 -1.87
CA SER A 68 -45.19 -37.71 -3.13
C SER A 68 -44.64 -36.74 -4.21
N GLY A 69 -43.69 -37.10 -5.10
CA GLY A 69 -42.79 -38.27 -5.17
C GLY A 69 -42.30 -38.66 -6.61
N SER A 70 -41.03 -39.10 -6.77
CA SER A 70 -40.36 -39.68 -7.99
C SER A 70 -40.25 -38.79 -9.27
N GLY A 71 -39.38 -39.00 -10.27
CA GLY A 71 -38.21 -39.91 -10.52
C GLY A 71 -37.64 -39.68 -11.95
N SER A 72 -36.32 -39.64 -12.22
CA SER A 72 -35.44 -40.75 -12.70
C SER A 72 -35.08 -40.72 -14.22
N SER A 73 -33.80 -41.02 -14.57
CA SER A 73 -33.20 -41.28 -15.93
C SER A 73 -33.26 -40.15 -16.99
N GLY A 74 -32.42 -40.13 -18.06
CA GLY A 74 -31.22 -40.92 -18.41
C GLY A 74 -30.90 -40.97 -19.93
N GLY A 75 -29.61 -40.93 -20.31
CA GLY A 75 -29.09 -40.95 -21.70
C GLY A 75 -29.18 -39.60 -22.45
N GLU A 76 -28.57 -39.36 -23.61
CA GLU A 76 -27.30 -39.74 -24.30
C GLU A 76 -27.46 -39.29 -25.78
N GLU A 77 -26.39 -38.72 -26.37
CA GLU A 77 -26.06 -38.48 -27.81
C GLU A 77 -27.12 -38.18 -28.89
N GLU A 78 -26.92 -37.10 -29.67
CA GLU A 78 -26.55 -37.15 -31.10
C GLU A 78 -26.23 -35.73 -31.68
N GLU A 79 -25.48 -35.66 -32.79
CA GLU A 79 -25.12 -34.42 -33.52
C GLU A 79 -25.95 -34.26 -34.81
N GLU A 80 -26.27 -33.03 -35.24
CA GLU A 80 -26.24 -32.70 -36.69
C GLU A 80 -26.05 -31.20 -36.98
N ASN A 81 -25.69 -30.89 -38.23
CA ASN A 81 -25.30 -29.55 -38.71
C ASN A 81 -26.47 -28.76 -39.32
N GLY A 82 -26.34 -27.43 -39.38
CA GLY A 82 -27.26 -26.56 -40.14
C GLY A 82 -26.72 -25.14 -40.33
N GLU A 83 -26.24 -24.83 -41.53
CA GLU A 83 -25.77 -23.48 -41.91
C GLU A 83 -26.95 -22.55 -42.32
N GLU A 84 -26.85 -21.27 -41.94
CA GLU A 84 -27.22 -20.01 -42.64
C GLU A 84 -28.41 -19.91 -43.65
N PRO A 85 -29.05 -18.71 -43.84
CA PRO A 85 -28.37 -17.40 -43.93
C PRO A 85 -29.09 -16.17 -43.34
N GLU A 86 -28.45 -15.00 -43.55
CA GLU A 86 -28.83 -13.64 -43.16
C GLU A 86 -30.29 -13.22 -43.42
N ASN A 87 -30.74 -12.17 -42.70
CA ASN A 87 -31.73 -11.24 -43.24
C ASN A 87 -31.54 -9.79 -42.77
N ASN A 88 -31.13 -8.91 -43.69
CA ASN A 88 -30.84 -7.51 -43.40
C ASN A 88 -32.12 -6.68 -43.15
N LYS A 89 -32.20 -5.98 -42.00
CA LYS A 89 -33.13 -4.86 -41.80
C LYS A 89 -32.47 -3.67 -41.12
N TYR A 90 -32.21 -2.65 -41.93
CA TYR A 90 -31.93 -1.29 -41.45
C TYR A 90 -33.07 -0.77 -40.57
N SER A 91 -32.72 -0.18 -39.44
CA SER A 91 -33.55 0.83 -38.79
C SER A 91 -32.64 1.91 -38.21
N ASN A 92 -32.69 3.12 -38.79
CA ASN A 92 -32.03 4.27 -38.21
C ASN A 92 -32.73 4.62 -36.89
N ASN A 93 -31.97 4.72 -35.79
CA ASN A 93 -32.36 5.62 -34.73
C ASN A 93 -31.15 6.41 -34.24
N SER A 94 -31.27 7.74 -34.27
CA SER A 94 -30.22 8.66 -33.83
C SER A 94 -30.40 8.94 -32.35
N ASN A 95 -29.52 8.38 -31.51
CA ASN A 95 -29.30 8.87 -30.16
C ASN A 95 -27.81 9.07 -29.92
N TYR A 96 -27.48 10.07 -29.10
CA TYR A 96 -26.11 10.33 -28.65
C TYR A 96 -25.60 9.10 -27.89
N ARG A 97 -24.46 8.54 -28.32
CA ARG A 97 -23.67 7.66 -27.46
C ARG A 97 -22.96 8.54 -26.44
N ASP A 98 -23.36 8.42 -25.18
CA ASP A 98 -22.47 8.76 -24.08
C ASP A 98 -21.24 7.84 -24.14
N TYR A 99 -20.10 8.36 -23.72
CA TYR A 99 -18.80 7.67 -23.79
C TYR A 99 -18.26 7.28 -22.40
N ASN A 100 -19.05 7.46 -21.34
CA ASN A 100 -18.62 7.22 -19.96
C ASN A 100 -18.99 5.85 -19.38
N ASP A 101 -20.11 5.23 -19.80
CA ASP A 101 -20.62 4.01 -19.13
C ASP A 101 -19.82 2.73 -19.48
N GLU A 102 -19.21 2.60 -20.66
CA GLU A 102 -18.43 1.39 -21.06
C GLU A 102 -17.05 1.26 -20.33
N GLN A 103 -16.88 1.96 -19.19
CA GLN A 103 -15.83 1.74 -18.17
C GLN A 103 -16.35 0.99 -16.91
N GLU A 104 -17.46 0.27 -17.05
CA GLU A 104 -17.91 -0.75 -16.09
C GLU A 104 -16.79 -1.72 -15.68
N ASP A 105 -16.63 -1.88 -14.36
CA ASP A 105 -16.31 -3.10 -13.60
C ASP A 105 -15.26 -4.08 -14.13
N ARG A 106 -14.30 -3.61 -14.92
CA ARG A 106 -13.12 -4.40 -15.29
C ARG A 106 -12.35 -4.77 -14.04
N ASP A 107 -12.21 -6.06 -13.82
CA ASP A 107 -11.33 -6.58 -12.78
C ASP A 107 -9.92 -6.02 -12.99
N LEU A 108 -9.31 -5.52 -11.91
CA LEU A 108 -7.94 -5.03 -11.93
C LEU A 108 -6.94 -6.19 -12.08
N PHE A 109 -7.38 -7.42 -11.80
CA PHE A 109 -6.69 -8.63 -12.19
C PHE A 109 -6.96 -8.94 -13.68
N GLY A 110 -5.90 -8.96 -14.48
CA GLY A 110 -5.96 -9.49 -15.84
C GLY A 110 -6.20 -11.00 -15.85
N SER A 111 -6.78 -11.51 -16.95
CA SER A 111 -7.07 -12.94 -17.10
C SER A 111 -5.81 -13.79 -16.92
N ASP A 112 -5.94 -14.91 -16.19
CA ASP A 112 -4.82 -15.78 -15.88
C ASP A 112 -4.40 -16.60 -17.10
N ASN A 113 -3.52 -15.99 -17.90
CA ASN A 113 -3.09 -16.51 -19.18
C ASN A 113 -1.87 -17.43 -18.96
N GLU A 114 -2.12 -18.74 -18.84
CA GLU A 114 -1.07 -19.74 -18.61
C GLU A 114 0.06 -19.71 -19.65
N ASP A 115 -0.24 -19.45 -20.93
CA ASP A 115 0.80 -19.30 -21.95
C ASP A 115 1.66 -18.06 -21.73
N TYR A 116 1.09 -17.02 -21.11
CA TYR A 116 1.84 -15.86 -20.65
C TYR A 116 2.77 -16.19 -19.45
N VAL A 117 2.56 -17.29 -18.72
CA VAL A 117 3.51 -17.81 -17.73
C VAL A 117 4.74 -18.44 -18.41
N LYS A 118 4.59 -18.95 -19.65
CA LYS A 118 5.66 -19.57 -20.45
C LYS A 118 6.56 -18.55 -21.18
N THR A 119 6.20 -17.26 -21.17
CA THR A 119 7.03 -16.20 -21.77
C THR A 119 8.34 -15.98 -20.98
N LEU A 120 9.47 -15.94 -21.71
CA LEU A 120 10.79 -15.65 -21.16
C LEU A 120 10.84 -14.27 -20.48
N ALA A 121 11.73 -14.10 -19.50
CA ALA A 121 11.95 -12.84 -18.78
C ALA A 121 12.69 -11.75 -19.58
N THR A 122 12.15 -11.44 -20.76
CA THR A 122 12.47 -10.27 -21.57
C THR A 122 11.23 -9.39 -21.65
N SER A 123 11.29 -8.18 -21.10
CA SER A 123 10.21 -7.21 -21.28
C SER A 123 9.99 -6.93 -22.77
N PRO A 124 8.74 -7.00 -23.28
CA PRO A 124 8.42 -6.62 -24.66
C PRO A 124 8.46 -5.10 -24.85
N TYR A 125 8.48 -4.31 -23.77
CA TYR A 125 8.67 -2.87 -23.84
C TYR A 125 10.17 -2.57 -23.97
N PRO A 126 10.58 -1.71 -24.92
CA PRO A 126 11.97 -1.30 -25.02
C PRO A 126 12.37 -0.56 -23.73
N ILE A 127 13.53 -0.91 -23.18
CA ILE A 127 14.12 -0.20 -22.03
C ILE A 127 14.12 1.30 -22.35
N PRO A 128 13.52 2.17 -21.52
CA PRO A 128 13.48 3.60 -21.79
C PRO A 128 14.88 4.20 -21.63
N VAL A 129 15.62 4.26 -22.73
CA VAL A 129 17.01 4.78 -22.77
C VAL A 129 16.98 6.27 -22.46
N LEU A 130 17.22 6.62 -21.19
CA LEU A 130 17.37 8.01 -20.77
C LEU A 130 18.49 8.67 -21.58
N PRO A 131 18.30 9.92 -22.03
CA PRO A 131 19.26 10.59 -22.90
C PRO A 131 20.61 10.76 -22.19
N VAL A 132 21.67 10.23 -22.80
CA VAL A 132 23.04 10.22 -22.23
C VAL A 132 23.45 11.62 -21.79
N ILE A 133 23.75 11.77 -20.49
CA ILE A 133 24.19 13.03 -19.90
C ILE A 133 25.55 13.40 -20.51
N ARG A 134 25.54 14.31 -21.51
CA ARG A 134 26.76 14.91 -22.04
C ARG A 134 27.34 15.86 -21.00
N ASN A 135 28.36 15.41 -20.27
CA ASN A 135 29.18 16.26 -19.42
C ASN A 135 29.79 17.40 -20.25
N SER A 136 29.23 18.60 -20.13
CA SER A 136 29.67 19.81 -20.84
C SER A 136 30.90 20.48 -20.22
N ASN A 137 31.47 19.92 -19.16
CA ASN A 137 32.71 20.37 -18.53
C ASN A 137 33.96 19.75 -19.16
N ASN A 138 34.28 20.13 -20.40
CA ASN A 138 35.66 20.10 -20.88
C ASN A 138 35.89 20.99 -22.12
N GLN A 139 36.15 22.28 -21.91
CA GLN A 139 36.82 23.15 -22.89
C GLN A 139 38.04 23.81 -22.24
N GLY A 140 39.18 23.11 -22.34
CA GLY A 140 40.42 23.37 -21.59
C GLY A 140 41.66 23.68 -22.43
N GLY A 141 41.52 24.28 -23.61
CA GLY A 141 42.59 25.01 -24.31
C GLY A 141 43.52 24.24 -25.28
N ARG A 142 44.12 25.03 -26.19
CA ARG A 142 45.14 24.71 -27.23
C ARG A 142 44.66 23.82 -28.42
N GLY A 143 44.88 24.20 -29.68
CA GLY A 143 45.34 25.49 -30.20
C GLY A 143 45.68 25.54 -31.71
N ASN A 144 45.54 26.73 -32.30
CA ASN A 144 46.29 27.31 -33.44
C ASN A 144 46.47 26.56 -34.78
N PHE A 145 45.80 27.06 -35.84
CA PHE A 145 46.37 27.62 -37.10
C PHE A 145 45.49 27.39 -38.36
N GLY A 146 45.36 28.42 -39.21
CA GLY A 146 44.69 28.39 -40.52
C GLY A 146 44.23 29.80 -40.95
N ARG A 147 44.51 30.24 -42.19
CA ARG A 147 44.24 31.62 -42.68
C ARG A 147 43.61 31.64 -44.09
N GLY A 148 42.73 32.61 -44.34
CA GLY A 148 42.39 33.15 -45.67
C GLY A 148 40.95 32.89 -46.15
N GLY A 149 40.21 33.84 -46.75
CA GLY A 149 40.37 35.31 -46.74
C GLY A 149 40.24 36.05 -48.09
N TRP A 150 39.02 36.27 -48.57
CA TRP A 150 38.60 37.22 -49.65
C TRP A 150 37.21 37.77 -49.22
N GLN A 151 36.83 39.06 -49.24
CA GLN A 151 36.70 40.06 -50.34
C GLN A 151 35.70 39.63 -51.44
N ASN A 152 34.69 40.40 -51.88
CA ASN A 152 34.11 41.74 -51.55
C ASN A 152 32.55 41.66 -51.81
N ASP A 153 31.67 42.68 -51.84
CA ASP A 153 31.79 44.16 -51.78
C ASP A 153 30.59 44.83 -51.04
N ARG A 154 29.83 45.77 -51.65
CA ARG A 154 28.94 46.74 -50.96
C ARG A 154 27.62 47.10 -51.65
N GLY A 155 26.65 47.50 -50.83
CA GLY A 155 25.71 48.61 -51.12
C GLY A 155 24.28 48.42 -50.61
N ALA A 156 23.52 49.46 -50.23
CA ALA A 156 23.88 50.83 -49.83
C ALA A 156 22.67 51.50 -49.12
N GLY A 157 22.91 52.35 -48.11
CA GLY A 157 21.88 53.22 -47.50
C GLY A 157 22.02 53.38 -45.98
N LEU A 158 21.76 54.53 -45.34
CA LEU A 158 21.94 55.96 -45.64
C LEU A 158 21.38 56.70 -44.39
N LEU A 159 22.26 57.45 -43.70
CA LEU A 159 21.96 58.52 -42.73
C LEU A 159 21.51 58.17 -41.27
N PRO A 160 21.71 59.08 -40.27
CA PRO A 160 21.94 58.67 -38.87
C PRO A 160 21.26 59.51 -37.74
N ARG A 161 21.52 59.12 -36.46
CA ARG A 161 21.29 59.82 -35.16
C ARG A 161 19.84 59.85 -34.62
N PRO A 162 19.62 60.16 -33.31
CA PRO A 162 20.52 60.16 -32.14
C PRO A 162 20.05 59.19 -31.01
N GLY A 163 20.84 59.04 -29.94
CA GLY A 163 20.50 58.18 -28.79
C GLY A 163 19.86 58.89 -27.59
N PHE A 164 19.33 58.10 -26.65
CA PHE A 164 18.79 58.52 -25.34
C PHE A 164 19.48 57.73 -24.19
N PRO A 165 19.47 58.23 -22.93
CA PRO A 165 20.36 57.76 -21.87
C PRO A 165 19.91 56.47 -21.16
N PRO A 166 20.83 55.77 -20.44
CA PRO A 166 20.55 54.50 -19.80
C PRO A 166 19.66 54.64 -18.55
N ARG A 167 18.75 53.69 -18.35
CA ARG A 167 17.99 53.54 -17.10
C ARG A 167 18.61 52.42 -16.27
N GLN A 168 19.06 52.72 -15.06
CA GLN A 168 19.52 51.69 -14.12
C GLN A 168 18.33 50.80 -13.70
N GLY A 169 18.51 49.49 -13.76
CA GLY A 169 17.60 48.49 -13.21
C GLY A 169 18.37 47.53 -12.33
N TYR A 170 17.99 47.42 -11.05
CA TYR A 170 18.60 46.47 -10.12
C TYR A 170 18.16 45.04 -10.48
N GLY A 171 19.06 44.27 -11.09
CA GLY A 171 18.88 42.84 -11.32
C GLY A 171 19.58 42.03 -10.23
N TYR A 172 18.93 41.83 -9.07
CA TYR A 172 19.44 40.93 -8.02
C TYR A 172 19.17 39.46 -8.41
N GLY A 173 19.81 39.03 -9.49
CA GLY A 173 19.70 37.67 -10.02
C GLY A 173 20.29 36.68 -9.02
N SER A 174 19.42 36.02 -8.26
CA SER A 174 19.83 34.94 -7.38
C SER A 174 20.58 33.89 -8.20
N LYS A 175 21.80 33.56 -7.79
CA LYS A 175 22.55 32.47 -8.41
C LYS A 175 21.77 31.19 -8.15
N PHE A 176 21.44 30.45 -9.21
CA PHE A 176 20.86 29.12 -9.08
C PHE A 176 21.77 28.29 -8.17
N SER A 177 21.28 27.92 -7.00
CA SER A 177 21.88 26.85 -6.22
C SER A 177 21.73 25.56 -7.03
N ASN A 178 22.81 25.15 -7.69
CA ASN A 178 23.06 23.72 -7.81
C ASN A 178 23.14 23.20 -6.37
N GLY A 179 22.02 22.68 -5.85
CA GLY A 179 22.04 21.93 -4.60
C GLY A 179 23.06 20.81 -4.72
N HIS A 180 23.71 20.46 -3.60
CA HIS A 180 24.60 19.32 -3.57
C HIS A 180 23.83 18.09 -4.06
N ARG A 181 24.20 17.60 -5.25
CA ARG A 181 23.89 16.22 -5.63
C ARG A 181 24.73 15.34 -4.73
N ASP A 182 24.10 14.33 -4.15
CA ASP A 182 24.82 13.28 -3.45
C ASP A 182 25.89 12.68 -4.39
N GLU A 183 27.11 12.48 -3.92
CA GLU A 183 28.18 11.89 -4.72
C GLU A 183 27.87 10.44 -5.11
N ARG A 184 26.94 9.80 -4.39
CA ARG A 184 26.36 8.48 -4.70
C ARG A 184 25.31 8.51 -5.81
N PHE A 185 24.88 9.67 -6.33
CA PHE A 185 23.75 9.77 -7.26
C PHE A 185 23.95 9.02 -8.58
N VAL A 186 23.05 8.09 -8.90
CA VAL A 186 23.06 7.28 -10.13
C VAL A 186 21.96 7.70 -11.11
N SER A 187 20.71 7.85 -10.64
CA SER A 187 19.54 8.11 -11.51
C SER A 187 18.40 8.79 -10.76
N GLU A 188 17.49 9.46 -11.47
CA GLU A 188 16.25 10.04 -10.91
C GLU A 188 15.03 9.69 -11.78
N LEU A 189 13.89 9.41 -11.13
CA LEU A 189 12.58 9.29 -11.78
C LEU A 189 11.67 10.41 -11.29
N LYS A 190 11.47 11.44 -12.14
CA LYS A 190 10.63 12.60 -11.82
C LYS A 190 9.15 12.33 -12.09
N PHE A 191 8.30 12.85 -11.21
CA PHE A 191 6.83 12.76 -11.33
C PHE A 191 6.31 13.75 -12.39
N SER A 192 6.62 13.47 -13.66
CA SER A 192 6.39 14.35 -14.81
C SER A 192 5.03 14.15 -15.49
N LYS A 193 4.31 13.09 -15.15
CA LYS A 193 2.98 12.77 -15.66
C LYS A 193 1.92 13.21 -14.67
N SER A 194 0.82 13.79 -15.17
CA SER A 194 -0.38 14.05 -14.38
C SER A 194 -1.11 12.74 -14.05
N GLU A 195 -1.92 12.76 -13.00
CA GLU A 195 -2.83 11.67 -12.67
C GLU A 195 -3.76 11.34 -13.85
N GLU A 196 -4.25 12.35 -14.57
CA GLU A 196 -5.00 12.17 -15.84
C GLU A 196 -4.24 11.40 -16.93
N THR A 197 -2.90 11.43 -16.92
CA THR A 197 -2.07 10.69 -17.88
C THR A 197 -1.91 9.24 -17.43
N LEU A 198 -1.80 9.01 -16.12
CA LEU A 198 -1.65 7.70 -15.51
C LEU A 198 -2.98 6.92 -15.49
N SER A 199 -4.12 7.56 -15.24
CA SER A 199 -5.44 6.91 -15.20
C SER A 199 -5.88 6.36 -16.57
N ARG A 200 -5.37 6.93 -17.66
CA ARG A 200 -5.59 6.44 -19.04
C ARG A 200 -4.69 5.25 -19.41
N LYS A 201 -3.73 4.88 -18.56
CA LYS A 201 -2.77 3.79 -18.81
C LYS A 201 -3.28 2.49 -18.18
N MET A 202 -3.91 1.65 -18.99
CA MET A 202 -4.24 0.27 -18.61
C MET A 202 -2.95 -0.53 -18.34
N VAL A 203 -2.69 -0.85 -17.07
CA VAL A 203 -1.63 -1.78 -16.65
C VAL A 203 -2.27 -3.10 -16.25
N ALA A 204 -1.81 -4.20 -16.84
CA ALA A 204 -2.21 -5.53 -16.40
C ALA A 204 -1.51 -5.90 -15.08
N PHE A 205 -2.28 -6.34 -14.10
CA PHE A 205 -1.78 -6.99 -12.89
C PHE A 205 -2.29 -8.44 -12.87
N GLN A 206 -1.42 -9.43 -12.67
CA GLN A 206 -1.86 -10.83 -12.56
C GLN A 206 -2.45 -11.07 -11.17
N ALA A 207 -3.54 -11.84 -11.08
CA ALA A 207 -4.06 -12.32 -9.81
C ALA A 207 -2.93 -12.97 -8.98
N PRO A 208 -2.65 -12.50 -7.75
CA PRO A 208 -1.61 -13.08 -6.91
C PRO A 208 -1.89 -14.56 -6.60
N PHE A 209 -0.90 -15.41 -6.87
CA PHE A 209 -0.99 -16.86 -6.64
C PHE A 209 0.03 -17.27 -5.57
N GLU A 210 -0.44 -17.87 -4.49
CA GLU A 210 0.43 -18.42 -3.44
C GLU A 210 1.21 -19.62 -3.95
N LEU A 211 2.54 -19.60 -3.79
CA LEU A 211 3.41 -20.73 -4.10
C LEU A 211 3.80 -21.53 -2.85
N SER A 212 3.86 -20.86 -1.71
CA SER A 212 4.29 -21.42 -0.42
C SER A 212 4.03 -20.43 0.70
N CYS A 213 4.24 -20.86 1.95
CA CYS A 213 4.20 -20.01 3.12
C CYS A 213 5.28 -20.38 4.14
N TYR A 214 5.45 -19.55 5.16
CA TYR A 214 6.24 -19.85 6.34
C TYR A 214 5.63 -19.21 7.59
N SER A 215 5.97 -19.80 8.73
CA SER A 215 5.50 -19.44 10.06
C SER A 215 6.70 -19.20 10.98
N ARG A 216 6.75 -18.05 11.66
CA ARG A 216 7.61 -17.84 12.84
C ARG A 216 6.78 -18.15 14.09
N VAL A 217 7.39 -18.79 15.07
CA VAL A 217 6.76 -19.12 16.36
C VAL A 217 7.45 -18.40 17.52
N GLU A 218 6.89 -18.49 18.73
CA GLU A 218 7.34 -17.80 19.96
C GLU A 218 8.85 -17.97 20.28
N SER A 219 9.46 -19.09 19.91
CA SER A 219 10.91 -19.32 20.10
C SER A 219 11.79 -18.51 19.15
N GLY A 220 11.21 -17.85 18.14
CA GLY A 220 11.89 -17.22 17.01
C GLY A 220 12.20 -18.18 15.84
N ASP A 221 12.00 -19.49 16.02
CA ASP A 221 12.20 -20.50 14.98
C ASP A 221 11.25 -20.28 13.79
N VAL A 222 11.72 -20.58 12.59
CA VAL A 222 10.96 -20.48 11.34
C VAL A 222 10.72 -21.86 10.73
N TYR A 223 9.47 -22.10 10.34
CA TYR A 223 9.01 -23.34 9.72
C TYR A 223 8.31 -23.03 8.39
N PHE A 224 8.63 -23.79 7.34
CA PHE A 224 8.06 -23.59 6.00
C PHE A 224 6.71 -24.29 5.83
N ASP A 225 5.77 -24.00 6.73
CA ASP A 225 4.38 -24.47 6.81
C ASP A 225 3.45 -23.40 7.43
N ASP A 226 2.16 -23.69 7.59
CA ASP A 226 1.10 -22.76 8.02
C ASP A 226 0.72 -22.86 9.51
N ARG A 227 1.61 -23.36 10.39
CA ARG A 227 1.33 -23.51 11.84
C ARG A 227 0.98 -22.22 12.60
N SER A 228 1.44 -21.05 12.14
CA SER A 228 1.13 -19.75 12.77
C SER A 228 -0.05 -19.03 12.11
N LEU A 229 -0.74 -19.66 11.14
CA LEU A 229 -1.89 -19.06 10.47
C LEU A 229 -3.13 -19.09 11.36
N ARG A 230 -3.52 -17.92 11.88
CA ARG A 230 -4.72 -17.72 12.71
C ARG A 230 -6.00 -17.85 11.89
N LEU A 231 -7.07 -18.38 12.49
CA LEU A 231 -8.43 -18.37 11.92
C LEU A 231 -9.17 -17.08 12.29
N PHE A 232 -10.02 -16.56 11.40
CA PHE A 232 -10.79 -15.33 11.63
C PHE A 232 -12.04 -15.58 12.49
N LYS A 233 -12.19 -14.82 13.60
CA LYS A 233 -13.37 -14.86 14.47
C LYS A 233 -14.54 -14.13 13.79
N ARG A 234 -15.38 -14.89 13.08
CA ARG A 234 -16.53 -14.37 12.30
C ARG A 234 -17.49 -13.44 13.08
N PHE A 235 -17.56 -13.58 14.40
CA PHE A 235 -18.46 -12.82 15.28
C PHE A 235 -17.77 -11.67 16.05
N ILE A 236 -16.64 -11.13 15.56
CA ILE A 236 -15.92 -9.98 16.16
C ILE A 236 -16.79 -8.73 16.43
N SER A 237 -17.95 -8.60 15.79
CA SER A 237 -18.96 -7.57 16.09
C SER A 237 -19.70 -7.76 17.42
N GLU A 238 -19.50 -8.87 18.13
CA GLU A 238 -20.03 -9.11 19.47
C GLU A 238 -19.10 -8.58 20.57
N ASP A 239 -17.82 -8.36 20.27
CA ASP A 239 -16.81 -7.83 21.20
C ASP A 239 -16.80 -6.29 21.29
N ILE A 240 -17.82 -5.60 20.76
CA ILE A 240 -17.94 -4.14 20.87
C ILE A 240 -18.04 -3.72 22.34
N GLY A 241 -17.15 -2.81 22.75
CA GLY A 241 -16.92 -2.42 24.14
C GLY A 241 -15.66 -3.05 24.77
N ALA A 242 -14.99 -3.98 24.07
CA ALA A 242 -13.70 -4.52 24.50
C ALA A 242 -12.63 -3.43 24.67
N ASP A 243 -11.78 -3.59 25.68
CA ASP A 243 -10.73 -2.63 26.04
C ASP A 243 -9.39 -3.14 25.49
N LEU A 244 -8.89 -2.53 24.41
CA LEU A 244 -7.68 -2.99 23.72
C LEU A 244 -6.39 -2.75 24.52
N ASN A 245 -6.50 -2.19 25.74
CA ASN A 245 -5.39 -2.10 26.70
C ASN A 245 -5.15 -3.42 27.47
N GLU A 246 -6.08 -4.38 27.44
CA GLU A 246 -5.90 -5.66 28.15
C GLU A 246 -4.68 -6.42 27.61
N GLY A 247 -3.77 -6.81 28.51
CA GLY A 247 -2.53 -7.52 28.19
C GLY A 247 -1.31 -6.65 27.85
N PHE A 248 -1.44 -5.32 27.76
CA PHE A 248 -0.32 -4.43 27.38
C PHE A 248 0.91 -4.50 28.32
N ASP A 249 0.68 -4.82 29.59
CA ASP A 249 1.74 -5.04 30.60
C ASP A 249 2.50 -6.36 30.38
N THR A 250 1.95 -7.28 29.59
CA THR A 250 2.54 -8.57 29.19
C THR A 250 3.00 -8.63 27.72
N PHE A 251 2.85 -7.52 26.98
CA PHE A 251 3.15 -7.44 25.55
C PHE A 251 4.63 -7.62 25.20
N ILE A 252 4.92 -8.49 24.22
CA ILE A 252 6.25 -8.69 23.65
C ILE A 252 6.31 -8.00 22.28
N GLU A 253 7.10 -6.93 22.18
CA GLU A 253 7.25 -6.11 20.98
C GLU A 253 7.93 -6.85 19.81
N LYS A 254 7.53 -6.52 18.57
CA LYS A 254 8.14 -7.03 17.34
C LYS A 254 9.59 -6.55 17.24
N LYS A 255 10.54 -7.49 17.16
CA LYS A 255 11.97 -7.20 17.02
C LYS A 255 12.26 -6.87 15.56
N ASP A 256 13.05 -5.81 15.33
CA ASP A 256 13.53 -5.52 13.98
C ASP A 256 14.62 -6.53 13.59
N LEU A 257 14.29 -7.43 12.67
CA LEU A 257 15.20 -8.43 12.11
C LEU A 257 15.95 -7.91 10.87
N GLY A 258 15.56 -6.74 10.33
CA GLY A 258 16.07 -6.21 9.06
C GLY A 258 16.20 -7.27 7.96
N SER A 259 17.38 -7.33 7.36
CA SER A 259 17.67 -8.29 6.28
C SER A 259 17.72 -9.77 6.71
N GLU A 260 17.78 -10.10 8.02
CA GLU A 260 17.68 -11.50 8.47
C GLU A 260 16.29 -12.06 8.18
N GLY A 261 15.23 -11.27 8.40
CA GLY A 261 13.85 -11.65 8.04
C GLY A 261 13.69 -11.84 6.52
N PHE A 262 14.39 -11.07 5.69
CA PHE A 262 14.43 -11.31 4.24
C PHE A 262 15.15 -12.63 3.90
N GLY A 263 16.11 -13.04 4.74
CA GLY A 263 16.74 -14.36 4.71
C GLY A 263 15.76 -15.53 4.86
N ASP A 264 14.68 -15.37 5.66
CA ASP A 264 13.65 -16.40 5.86
C ASP A 264 12.77 -16.58 4.62
N LEU A 265 12.30 -15.49 4.02
CA LEU A 265 11.60 -15.49 2.73
C LEU A 265 12.47 -16.14 1.65
N LEU A 266 13.73 -15.71 1.56
CA LEU A 266 14.73 -16.29 0.67
C LEU A 266 15.01 -17.77 0.98
N GLY A 267 14.83 -18.21 2.23
CA GLY A 267 14.95 -19.60 2.69
C GLY A 267 13.79 -20.47 2.21
N CYS A 268 12.54 -20.02 2.42
CA CYS A 268 11.33 -20.70 1.95
C CYS A 268 11.37 -20.90 0.42
N ILE A 269 11.81 -19.88 -0.33
CA ILE A 269 12.02 -19.93 -1.78
C ILE A 269 12.99 -21.07 -2.19
N ARG A 270 14.07 -21.31 -1.42
CA ARG A 270 15.04 -22.40 -1.69
C ARG A 270 14.48 -23.77 -1.30
N ASP A 271 13.83 -23.90 -0.14
CA ASP A 271 13.22 -25.15 0.33
C ASP A 271 12.17 -25.69 -0.67
N LYS A 272 11.25 -24.80 -1.09
CA LYS A 272 10.19 -25.12 -2.05
C LYS A 272 10.66 -25.11 -3.50
N LYS A 273 11.94 -24.81 -3.75
CA LYS A 273 12.63 -24.84 -5.05
C LYS A 273 11.94 -23.98 -6.11
N ILE A 274 11.48 -22.79 -5.72
CA ILE A 274 10.77 -21.87 -6.59
C ILE A 274 11.74 -21.30 -7.65
N PRO A 275 11.48 -21.48 -8.96
CA PRO A 275 12.46 -21.14 -10.00
C PRO A 275 12.52 -19.63 -10.27
N LEU A 276 13.58 -18.99 -9.78
CA LEU A 276 13.81 -17.54 -9.92
C LEU A 276 14.25 -17.10 -11.34
N GLN A 277 14.60 -18.03 -12.23
CA GLN A 277 15.18 -17.79 -13.56
C GLN A 277 14.33 -16.90 -14.50
N ASN A 278 13.05 -16.67 -14.20
CA ASN A 278 12.17 -15.75 -14.93
C ASN A 278 11.55 -14.64 -14.05
N MET A 279 11.95 -14.54 -12.77
CA MET A 279 11.51 -13.46 -11.89
C MET A 279 12.31 -12.18 -12.18
N HIS A 280 11.65 -11.03 -12.13
CA HIS A 280 12.30 -9.74 -12.31
C HIS A 280 12.60 -9.09 -10.95
N PHE A 281 11.68 -9.28 -9.98
CA PHE A 281 11.78 -8.75 -8.63
C PHE A 281 11.49 -9.83 -7.57
N VAL A 282 12.25 -9.79 -6.46
CA VAL A 282 12.00 -10.53 -5.21
C VAL A 282 12.01 -9.52 -4.06
N THR A 283 10.99 -9.53 -3.20
CA THR A 283 10.77 -8.44 -2.23
C THR A 283 9.82 -8.85 -1.09
N PHE A 284 9.77 -8.09 0.00
CA PHE A 284 8.58 -8.06 0.85
C PHE A 284 7.50 -7.14 0.27
N ARG A 285 6.24 -7.39 0.65
CA ARG A 285 5.05 -6.56 0.36
C ARG A 285 5.27 -5.08 0.68
N ASN A 286 5.90 -4.78 1.83
CA ASN A 286 6.18 -3.41 2.31
C ASN A 286 6.85 -2.49 1.26
N ASN A 287 7.81 -2.99 0.47
CA ASN A 287 8.49 -2.20 -0.56
C ASN A 287 7.59 -1.92 -1.79
N LEU A 288 6.75 -2.87 -2.19
CA LEU A 288 5.75 -2.64 -3.24
C LEU A 288 4.68 -1.66 -2.77
N ASN A 289 4.25 -1.79 -1.51
CA ASN A 289 3.31 -0.87 -0.88
C ASN A 289 3.85 0.58 -0.95
N LYS A 290 5.11 0.80 -0.52
CA LYS A 290 5.84 2.08 -0.60
C LYS A 290 5.84 2.67 -2.03
N ILE A 291 6.15 1.84 -3.03
CA ILE A 291 6.16 2.24 -4.45
C ILE A 291 4.77 2.65 -4.95
N LEU A 292 3.72 1.88 -4.65
CA LEU A 292 2.35 2.19 -5.11
C LEU A 292 1.78 3.45 -4.43
N ALA A 293 2.04 3.64 -3.14
CA ALA A 293 1.51 4.76 -2.36
C ALA A 293 2.05 6.12 -2.83
N THR A 294 3.31 6.17 -3.26
CA THR A 294 4.03 7.40 -3.70
C THR A 294 3.35 8.13 -4.87
N ALA A 295 2.45 7.46 -5.60
CA ALA A 295 1.57 8.11 -6.57
C ALA A 295 0.78 9.29 -5.95
N TYR A 296 0.27 9.11 -4.73
CA TYR A 296 -0.59 10.05 -4.00
C TYR A 296 0.02 10.57 -2.69
N ILE A 297 0.60 9.69 -1.87
CA ILE A 297 1.22 10.06 -0.58
C ILE A 297 2.60 10.66 -0.85
N ARG A 298 2.75 11.96 -0.53
CA ARG A 298 3.94 12.77 -0.84
C ARG A 298 4.42 13.62 0.34
N HIS A 299 4.34 13.04 1.54
CA HIS A 299 4.82 13.62 2.78
C HIS A 299 5.48 12.60 3.74
N GLU A 300 5.36 11.30 3.47
CA GLU A 300 6.03 10.22 4.20
C GLU A 300 7.29 9.77 3.43
N PRO A 301 8.50 9.89 3.99
CA PRO A 301 9.74 9.45 3.34
C PRO A 301 9.94 7.93 3.48
N TRP A 302 10.69 7.32 2.56
CA TRP A 302 11.09 5.92 2.67
C TRP A 302 12.40 5.61 1.93
N GLU A 303 13.03 4.51 2.33
CA GLU A 303 14.23 3.94 1.70
C GLU A 303 14.03 2.43 1.48
N MET A 304 14.71 1.86 0.48
CA MET A 304 14.87 0.42 0.31
C MET A 304 16.21 0.08 -0.36
N GLY A 305 16.81 -1.05 0.02
CA GLY A 305 17.99 -1.61 -0.63
C GLY A 305 17.62 -2.23 -1.97
N VAL A 306 18.47 -2.09 -2.99
CA VAL A 306 18.22 -2.57 -4.36
C VAL A 306 19.44 -3.30 -4.88
N HIS A 307 19.38 -4.63 -4.93
CA HIS A 307 20.51 -5.51 -5.20
C HIS A 307 20.17 -6.43 -6.37
N LYS A 308 20.96 -6.42 -7.45
CA LYS A 308 20.67 -7.28 -8.62
C LYS A 308 21.67 -8.40 -8.74
N ARG A 309 21.19 -9.65 -8.80
CA ARG A 309 21.99 -10.88 -8.82
C ARG A 309 21.31 -11.95 -9.68
N ASN A 310 22.06 -12.58 -10.57
CA ASN A 310 21.57 -13.52 -11.58
C ASN A 310 20.38 -13.00 -12.40
N GLY A 311 20.37 -11.69 -12.71
CA GLY A 311 19.31 -10.98 -13.43
C GLY A 311 18.13 -10.50 -12.56
N VAL A 312 17.94 -11.11 -11.40
CA VAL A 312 16.83 -10.82 -10.47
C VAL A 312 17.17 -9.60 -9.61
N VAL A 313 16.23 -8.66 -9.46
CA VAL A 313 16.37 -7.51 -8.55
C VAL A 313 15.72 -7.82 -7.20
N TYR A 314 16.52 -7.88 -6.15
CA TYR A 314 16.08 -8.01 -4.78
C TYR A 314 15.86 -6.62 -4.19
N LEU A 315 14.67 -6.38 -3.64
CA LEU A 315 14.33 -5.13 -2.93
C LEU A 315 14.27 -5.43 -1.43
N ASP A 316 15.28 -4.97 -0.68
CA ASP A 316 15.39 -5.19 0.77
C ASP A 316 14.72 -4.06 1.56
N VAL A 317 14.13 -4.35 2.71
CA VAL A 317 13.36 -3.38 3.49
C VAL A 317 14.30 -2.58 4.39
N HIS A 318 14.47 -1.29 4.11
CA HIS A 318 15.20 -0.39 5.01
C HIS A 318 14.21 0.36 5.90
N LYS A 319 14.41 0.26 7.22
CA LYS A 319 13.69 1.07 8.20
C LYS A 319 14.44 2.38 8.45
N LEU A 320 13.74 3.52 8.30
CA LEU A 320 14.30 4.84 8.61
C LEU A 320 14.50 5.02 10.13
N ARG A 321 15.30 6.03 10.51
CA ARG A 321 15.68 6.26 11.92
C ARG A 321 14.57 6.96 12.70
N GLU A 322 13.54 6.21 13.03
CA GLU A 322 12.49 6.62 13.96
C GLU A 322 13.05 7.16 15.28
N ARG A 323 12.34 8.12 15.87
CA ARG A 323 12.59 8.56 17.24
C ARG A 323 12.23 7.46 18.24
N PRO A 324 12.80 7.45 19.46
CA PRO A 324 12.29 6.62 20.54
C PRO A 324 10.79 6.91 20.78
N GLN A 325 9.97 5.86 20.71
CA GLN A 325 8.53 5.94 20.88
C GLN A 325 8.17 6.25 22.34
N SER A 326 7.12 7.03 22.55
CA SER A 326 6.50 7.22 23.87
C SER A 326 5.65 6.01 24.26
N GLU A 327 5.32 5.88 25.55
CA GLU A 327 4.42 4.82 26.02
C GLU A 327 3.03 4.90 25.33
N LEU A 328 2.56 6.10 24.97
CA LEU A 328 1.29 6.27 24.26
C LEU A 328 1.36 5.77 22.81
N GLU A 329 2.47 6.00 22.11
CA GLU A 329 2.71 5.44 20.77
C GLU A 329 2.82 3.90 20.82
N ARG A 330 3.62 3.37 21.75
CA ARG A 330 3.75 1.92 22.01
C ARG A 330 2.41 1.26 22.36
N ARG A 331 1.54 1.97 23.10
CA ARG A 331 0.18 1.53 23.46
C ARG A 331 -0.80 1.59 22.29
N ARG A 332 -0.68 2.60 21.41
CA ARG A 332 -1.46 2.71 20.17
C ARG A 332 -1.10 1.61 19.16
N CYS A 333 0.19 1.26 19.06
CA CYS A 333 0.66 0.04 18.40
C CYS A 333 -0.01 -1.19 18.99
N TYR A 334 0.09 -1.41 20.31
CA TYR A 334 -0.51 -2.58 20.96
C TYR A 334 -2.01 -2.78 20.67
N TRP A 335 -2.78 -1.71 20.49
CA TRP A 335 -4.20 -1.80 20.09
C TRP A 335 -4.41 -2.44 18.70
N GLY A 336 -3.39 -2.50 17.84
CA GLY A 336 -3.32 -3.33 16.63
C GLY A 336 -3.29 -4.81 16.97
N TYR A 337 -2.16 -5.31 17.47
CA TYR A 337 -2.00 -6.73 17.87
C TYR A 337 -3.08 -7.24 18.85
N CYS A 338 -3.58 -6.40 19.74
CA CYS A 338 -4.68 -6.75 20.65
C CYS A 338 -6.01 -6.92 19.90
N PHE A 339 -6.30 -6.08 18.90
CA PHE A 339 -7.48 -6.27 18.04
C PHE A 339 -7.34 -7.51 17.16
N GLU A 340 -6.16 -7.79 16.61
CA GLU A 340 -5.91 -9.04 15.90
C GLU A 340 -6.16 -10.26 16.79
N SER A 341 -5.64 -10.22 18.01
CA SER A 341 -5.82 -11.27 19.03
C SER A 341 -7.26 -11.42 19.52
N LEU A 342 -8.12 -10.41 19.29
CA LEU A 342 -9.56 -10.44 19.56
C LEU A 342 -10.37 -10.94 18.36
N ALA A 343 -9.96 -10.55 17.15
CA ALA A 343 -10.57 -10.87 15.86
C ALA A 343 -10.13 -12.22 15.27
N THR A 344 -9.36 -13.01 16.02
CA THR A 344 -8.92 -14.36 15.64
C THR A 344 -9.36 -15.41 16.66
N GLU A 345 -9.52 -16.65 16.19
CA GLU A 345 -9.85 -17.80 17.02
C GLU A 345 -8.56 -18.34 17.66
N ASP A 346 -8.57 -18.46 18.99
CA ASP A 346 -7.48 -18.98 19.80
C ASP A 346 -7.98 -20.24 20.53
N PRO A 347 -7.57 -21.46 20.12
CA PRO A 347 -8.09 -22.70 20.66
C PRO A 347 -7.56 -23.02 22.07
N ASN A 348 -6.61 -22.24 22.60
CA ASN A 348 -6.08 -22.41 23.96
C ASN A 348 -6.75 -21.48 24.97
N ARG A 349 -7.36 -20.38 24.51
CA ARG A 349 -8.03 -19.38 25.36
C ARG A 349 -9.35 -19.92 25.88
N ALA A 350 -9.57 -19.83 27.18
CA ALA A 350 -10.83 -20.24 27.80
C ALA A 350 -11.96 -19.22 27.54
N ASP A 351 -13.21 -19.68 27.59
CA ASP A 351 -14.39 -18.81 27.46
C ASP A 351 -14.37 -17.66 28.49
N GLY A 352 -14.24 -16.42 27.99
CA GLY A 352 -14.17 -15.22 28.83
C GLY A 352 -12.80 -14.93 29.45
N GLU A 353 -11.74 -15.64 29.04
CA GLU A 353 -10.36 -15.27 29.35
C GLU A 353 -9.94 -14.01 28.59
N ARG A 354 -9.21 -13.13 29.28
CA ARG A 354 -8.74 -11.84 28.76
C ARG A 354 -7.54 -12.01 27.85
N ILE A 355 -7.29 -11.03 26.99
CA ILE A 355 -6.07 -11.00 26.17
C ILE A 355 -4.86 -10.73 27.08
N HIS A 356 -3.84 -11.58 26.95
CA HIS A 356 -2.56 -11.51 27.64
C HIS A 356 -1.47 -12.17 26.77
N HIS A 357 -0.20 -11.96 27.11
CA HIS A 357 0.98 -12.59 26.50
C HIS A 357 1.07 -12.51 24.96
N VAL A 358 0.49 -11.48 24.36
CA VAL A 358 0.58 -11.20 22.92
C VAL A 358 2.05 -10.98 22.53
N ASP A 359 2.55 -11.79 21.60
CA ASP A 359 3.91 -11.67 21.03
C ASP A 359 3.87 -11.31 19.55
N ALA A 360 4.23 -10.07 19.24
CA ALA A 360 4.29 -9.56 17.88
C ALA A 360 5.48 -10.11 17.04
N ASN A 361 6.28 -11.01 17.61
CA ASN A 361 7.27 -11.80 16.85
C ASN A 361 6.68 -13.07 16.23
N VAL A 362 5.46 -13.48 16.62
CA VAL A 362 4.74 -14.60 15.98
C VAL A 362 4.07 -14.09 14.71
N GLU A 363 4.56 -14.52 13.55
CA GLU A 363 4.11 -14.04 12.24
C GLU A 363 3.89 -15.20 11.27
N TYR A 364 2.92 -15.05 10.36
CA TYR A 364 2.69 -15.95 9.24
C TYR A 364 2.82 -15.19 7.92
N CYS A 365 3.63 -15.72 7.01
CA CYS A 365 3.95 -15.07 5.74
C CYS A 365 3.64 -16.00 4.56
N SER A 366 2.80 -15.54 3.64
CA SER A 366 2.54 -16.20 2.36
C SER A 366 3.44 -15.63 1.25
N VAL A 367 3.89 -16.50 0.35
CA VAL A 367 4.82 -16.20 -0.74
C VAL A 367 4.05 -16.19 -2.06
N PHE A 368 3.66 -15.00 -2.49
CA PHE A 368 2.85 -14.77 -3.68
C PHE A 368 3.70 -14.52 -4.93
N LYS A 369 3.29 -15.11 -6.05
CA LYS A 369 3.74 -14.80 -7.39
C LYS A 369 2.69 -13.96 -8.11
N THR A 370 3.13 -12.87 -8.73
CA THR A 370 2.30 -12.01 -9.59
C THR A 370 3.13 -11.45 -10.76
N LYS A 371 2.50 -10.62 -11.60
CA LYS A 371 3.13 -9.86 -12.67
C LYS A 371 2.46 -8.50 -12.76
N LEU A 372 3.25 -7.43 -12.68
CA LEU A 372 2.80 -6.05 -12.86
C LEU A 372 3.39 -5.53 -14.18
N GLY A 373 2.51 -5.22 -15.14
CA GLY A 373 2.90 -4.86 -16.50
C GLY A 373 3.73 -5.97 -17.15
N ALA A 374 5.00 -5.68 -17.47
CA ALA A 374 5.94 -6.68 -17.97
C ALA A 374 6.65 -7.51 -16.87
N HIS A 375 6.71 -7.02 -15.64
CA HIS A 375 7.64 -7.52 -14.62
C HIS A 375 7.00 -8.60 -13.75
N ARG A 376 7.60 -9.80 -13.73
CA ARG A 376 7.22 -10.87 -12.78
C ARG A 376 7.79 -10.56 -11.40
N ILE A 377 6.95 -10.67 -10.38
CA ILE A 377 7.28 -10.34 -8.99
C ILE A 377 6.99 -11.57 -8.13
N LEU A 378 7.93 -11.90 -7.25
CA LEU A 378 7.74 -12.84 -6.15
C LEU A 378 7.80 -12.03 -4.85
N MET A 379 6.77 -12.09 -4.02
CA MET A 379 6.72 -11.32 -2.78
C MET A 379 6.37 -12.16 -1.56
N GLY A 380 7.04 -11.90 -0.43
CA GLY A 380 6.55 -12.31 0.88
C GLY A 380 5.54 -11.29 1.40
N ALA A 381 4.39 -11.76 1.89
CA ALA A 381 3.36 -10.94 2.51
C ALA A 381 2.94 -11.58 3.84
N GLU A 382 3.17 -10.87 4.94
CA GLU A 382 2.58 -11.19 6.25
C GLU A 382 1.06 -11.11 6.14
N MET A 383 0.34 -12.17 6.55
CA MET A 383 -1.13 -12.27 6.47
C MET A 383 -1.71 -12.47 7.88
N ASP A 384 -2.64 -11.61 8.26
CA ASP A 384 -3.07 -11.51 9.66
C ASP A 384 -3.87 -12.75 10.10
N CYS A 385 -4.81 -13.22 9.27
CA CYS A 385 -5.57 -14.46 9.48
C CYS A 385 -6.21 -14.98 8.19
N CYS A 386 -6.85 -16.16 8.23
CA CYS A 386 -7.70 -16.66 7.14
C CYS A 386 -9.10 -17.10 7.61
N ASP A 387 -10.04 -17.09 6.67
CA ASP A 387 -11.36 -17.73 6.77
C ASP A 387 -11.53 -18.70 5.57
N SER A 388 -12.64 -19.42 5.47
CA SER A 388 -12.95 -20.31 4.34
C SER A 388 -14.42 -20.21 3.94
N THR A 389 -14.70 -20.18 2.64
CA THR A 389 -16.08 -20.20 2.13
C THR A 389 -16.78 -21.53 2.38
N ASP A 390 -18.10 -21.59 2.17
CA ASP A 390 -18.89 -22.81 2.37
C ASP A 390 -18.51 -23.96 1.41
N ASP A 391 -17.88 -23.65 0.27
CA ASP A 391 -17.24 -24.61 -0.66
C ASP A 391 -15.81 -25.00 -0.24
N GLY A 392 -15.32 -24.53 0.91
CA GLY A 392 -14.03 -24.91 1.49
C GLY A 392 -12.82 -24.14 0.95
N LYS A 393 -13.03 -23.08 0.16
CA LYS A 393 -11.94 -22.25 -0.37
C LYS A 393 -11.42 -21.30 0.71
N ARG A 394 -10.19 -21.55 1.20
CA ARG A 394 -9.46 -20.64 2.10
C ARG A 394 -9.23 -19.29 1.43
N PHE A 395 -9.40 -18.20 2.18
CA PHE A 395 -9.02 -16.85 1.79
C PHE A 395 -8.48 -16.06 3.01
N TYR A 396 -7.54 -15.15 2.77
CA TYR A 396 -6.99 -14.30 3.82
C TYR A 396 -7.93 -13.15 4.18
N VAL A 397 -7.82 -12.65 5.41
CA VAL A 397 -8.50 -11.46 5.90
C VAL A 397 -7.46 -10.55 6.55
N GLU A 398 -7.35 -9.32 6.05
CA GLU A 398 -6.48 -8.30 6.64
C GLU A 398 -7.23 -7.62 7.80
N LEU A 399 -6.59 -7.48 8.95
CA LEU A 399 -7.13 -6.91 10.18
C LEU A 399 -6.46 -5.57 10.44
N LYS A 400 -7.21 -4.51 10.73
CA LYS A 400 -6.64 -3.17 10.98
C LYS A 400 -7.39 -2.44 12.10
N THR A 401 -6.67 -1.61 12.86
CA THR A 401 -7.24 -0.77 13.93
C THR A 401 -7.14 0.71 13.53
N SER A 402 -8.17 1.51 13.81
CA SER A 402 -8.14 2.96 13.58
C SER A 402 -8.91 3.70 14.66
N ARG A 403 -8.61 5.00 14.88
CA ARG A 403 -9.53 5.90 15.56
C ARG A 403 -10.90 5.91 14.85
N GLU A 404 -11.98 5.92 15.64
CA GLU A 404 -13.34 6.11 15.15
C GLU A 404 -13.49 7.47 14.42
N LEU A 405 -14.31 7.49 13.38
CA LEU A 405 -14.39 8.59 12.43
C LEU A 405 -15.34 9.68 12.89
N ASP A 406 -14.85 10.91 12.81
CA ASP A 406 -15.62 12.13 12.89
C ASP A 406 -15.57 12.91 11.55
N TYR A 407 -16.37 13.95 11.43
CA TYR A 407 -16.48 14.77 10.22
C TYR A 407 -15.14 15.43 9.78
N HIS A 408 -14.16 15.54 10.69
CA HIS A 408 -12.85 16.13 10.39
C HIS A 408 -11.81 15.07 9.98
N THR A 409 -12.02 13.81 10.36
CA THR A 409 -11.11 12.69 10.11
C THR A 409 -11.54 11.79 8.94
N GLU A 410 -12.83 11.75 8.57
CA GLU A 410 -13.35 10.91 7.47
C GLU A 410 -12.60 11.13 6.14
N GLU A 411 -12.39 12.38 5.71
CA GLU A 411 -11.70 12.67 4.43
C GLU A 411 -10.24 12.20 4.44
N ARG A 412 -9.52 12.38 5.56
CA ARG A 412 -8.14 11.89 5.70
C ARG A 412 -8.10 10.36 5.70
N PHE A 413 -9.00 9.71 6.43
CA PHE A 413 -9.12 8.26 6.47
C PHE A 413 -9.36 7.67 5.07
N GLU A 414 -10.28 8.25 4.28
CA GLU A 414 -10.58 7.74 2.94
C GLU A 414 -9.52 8.08 1.88
N ARG A 415 -8.80 9.20 2.02
CA ARG A 415 -7.71 9.59 1.12
C ARG A 415 -6.41 8.82 1.38
N GLU A 416 -6.06 8.60 2.65
CA GLU A 416 -4.74 8.09 3.06
C GLU A 416 -4.83 6.66 3.57
N LYS A 417 -5.56 6.39 4.66
CA LYS A 417 -5.62 5.04 5.26
C LYS A 417 -6.29 4.01 4.34
N LEU A 418 -7.43 4.31 3.72
CA LEU A 418 -8.06 3.40 2.77
C LEU A 418 -7.20 3.15 1.52
N LEU A 419 -6.36 4.11 1.11
CA LEU A 419 -5.37 3.90 0.05
C LEU A 419 -4.29 2.90 0.51
N LYS A 420 -3.72 3.09 1.70
CA LYS A 420 -2.75 2.14 2.29
C LYS A 420 -3.35 0.73 2.39
N PHE A 421 -4.53 0.60 3.01
CA PHE A 421 -5.21 -0.68 3.22
C PHE A 421 -5.57 -1.37 1.88
N TRP A 422 -6.04 -0.62 0.88
CA TRP A 422 -6.31 -1.16 -0.46
C TRP A 422 -5.04 -1.66 -1.14
N ILE A 423 -3.95 -0.88 -1.15
CA ILE A 423 -2.66 -1.28 -1.74
C ILE A 423 -2.17 -2.58 -1.11
N GLN A 424 -2.13 -2.62 0.22
CA GLN A 424 -1.65 -3.74 1.03
C GLN A 424 -2.43 -5.04 0.74
N SER A 425 -3.75 -4.94 0.64
CA SER A 425 -4.62 -6.10 0.37
C SER A 425 -4.60 -6.52 -1.09
N PHE A 426 -4.66 -5.57 -2.02
CA PHE A 426 -4.72 -5.82 -3.46
C PHE A 426 -3.46 -6.53 -3.99
N LEU A 427 -2.27 -6.11 -3.54
CA LEU A 427 -0.99 -6.70 -3.97
C LEU A 427 -0.85 -8.19 -3.62
N ALA A 428 -1.49 -8.64 -2.54
CA ALA A 428 -1.51 -10.03 -2.07
C ALA A 428 -2.84 -10.77 -2.41
N GLY A 429 -3.77 -10.12 -3.11
CA GLY A 429 -5.05 -10.73 -3.50
C GLY A 429 -6.04 -10.93 -2.35
N VAL A 430 -5.83 -10.26 -1.21
CA VAL A 430 -6.67 -10.39 -0.01
C VAL A 430 -8.06 -9.76 -0.29
N PRO A 431 -9.16 -10.53 -0.21
CA PRO A 431 -10.48 -10.03 -0.62
C PRO A 431 -11.17 -9.13 0.42
N TYR A 432 -10.90 -9.34 1.72
CA TYR A 432 -11.58 -8.64 2.83
C TYR A 432 -10.60 -7.94 3.76
N ILE A 433 -11.00 -6.77 4.24
CA ILE A 433 -10.35 -6.02 5.32
C ILE A 433 -11.38 -5.83 6.43
N VAL A 434 -11.03 -6.17 7.67
CA VAL A 434 -11.86 -5.94 8.86
C VAL A 434 -11.22 -4.87 9.71
N ILE A 435 -11.92 -3.76 9.88
CA ILE A 435 -11.44 -2.57 10.57
C ILE A 435 -12.12 -2.45 11.94
N GLY A 436 -11.33 -2.53 13.00
CA GLY A 436 -11.73 -2.20 14.36
C GLY A 436 -11.57 -0.70 14.60
N PHE A 437 -12.68 0.01 14.76
CA PHE A 437 -12.68 1.43 15.11
C PHE A 437 -12.74 1.57 16.64
N ARG A 438 -11.77 2.30 17.20
CA ARG A 438 -11.63 2.51 18.66
C ARG A 438 -11.73 3.97 19.05
N ASP A 439 -12.13 4.22 20.30
CA ASP A 439 -12.12 5.55 20.90
C ASP A 439 -10.69 6.00 21.32
N ASP A 440 -10.57 7.21 21.86
CA ASP A 440 -9.29 7.76 22.32
C ASP A 440 -8.76 7.13 23.63
N ALA A 441 -9.56 6.28 24.30
CA ALA A 441 -9.14 5.48 25.45
C ALA A 441 -8.64 4.08 25.06
N GLY A 442 -8.84 3.65 23.81
CA GLY A 442 -8.46 2.33 23.30
C GLY A 442 -9.59 1.30 23.34
N ARG A 443 -10.85 1.71 23.42
CA ARG A 443 -11.99 0.77 23.41
C ARG A 443 -12.55 0.58 22.02
N LEU A 444 -12.79 -0.67 21.63
CA LEU A 444 -13.43 -1.01 20.36
C LEU A 444 -14.89 -0.55 20.39
N VAL A 445 -15.26 0.42 19.53
CA VAL A 445 -16.62 1.00 19.48
C VAL A 445 -17.41 0.58 18.25
N ARG A 446 -16.74 0.15 17.17
CA ARG A 446 -17.39 -0.32 15.93
C ARG A 446 -16.45 -1.25 15.15
N THR A 447 -17.01 -2.16 14.37
CA THR A 447 -16.29 -3.00 13.40
C THR A 447 -16.91 -2.83 12.01
N GLU A 448 -16.08 -2.71 10.97
CA GLU A 448 -16.52 -2.62 9.56
C GLU A 448 -15.75 -3.65 8.73
N ARG A 449 -16.46 -4.53 8.00
CA ARG A 449 -15.85 -5.44 7.02
C ARG A 449 -16.05 -4.87 5.62
N LEU A 450 -14.96 -4.51 4.96
CA LEU A 450 -14.93 -4.00 3.60
C LEU A 450 -14.35 -5.06 2.66
N THR A 451 -14.86 -5.17 1.44
CA THR A 451 -14.09 -5.79 0.35
C THR A 451 -13.14 -4.77 -0.28
N THR A 452 -12.09 -5.26 -0.93
CA THR A 452 -11.23 -4.40 -1.76
C THR A 452 -12.00 -3.68 -2.88
N LYS A 453 -13.12 -4.25 -3.35
CA LYS A 453 -14.02 -3.62 -4.34
C LYS A 453 -14.83 -2.48 -3.73
N ASP A 454 -15.38 -2.66 -2.53
CA ASP A 454 -16.14 -1.61 -1.81
C ASP A 454 -15.30 -0.36 -1.59
N ILE A 455 -14.04 -0.54 -1.19
CA ILE A 455 -13.08 0.57 -1.02
C ILE A 455 -12.91 1.32 -2.35
N THR A 456 -12.64 0.64 -3.46
CA THR A 456 -12.48 1.30 -4.76
C THR A 456 -13.74 2.02 -5.22
N ASN A 457 -14.93 1.50 -4.93
CA ASN A 457 -16.20 2.14 -5.29
C ASN A 457 -16.46 3.40 -4.44
N ARG A 458 -16.22 3.33 -3.12
CA ARG A 458 -16.37 4.45 -2.17
C ARG A 458 -15.50 5.64 -2.55
N VAL A 459 -14.22 5.41 -2.88
CA VAL A 459 -13.27 6.48 -3.23
C VAL A 459 -13.40 6.98 -4.66
N LYS A 460 -13.84 6.14 -5.61
CA LYS A 460 -14.16 6.54 -6.99
C LYS A 460 -15.32 7.55 -7.02
N ALA A 461 -16.36 7.33 -6.20
CA ALA A 461 -17.50 8.24 -6.11
C ALA A 461 -17.12 9.64 -5.59
N LYS A 462 -16.15 9.75 -4.67
CA LYS A 462 -15.62 11.03 -4.16
C LYS A 462 -14.40 11.56 -4.95
N ASN A 463 -13.93 10.82 -5.97
CA ASN A 463 -12.69 11.06 -6.73
C ASN A 463 -11.47 11.40 -5.85
N TYR A 464 -11.23 10.58 -4.83
CA TYR A 464 -10.13 10.78 -3.89
C TYR A 464 -8.78 10.21 -4.36
N TRP A 465 -8.79 9.02 -4.94
CA TRP A 465 -7.65 8.37 -5.60
C TRP A 465 -8.15 7.26 -6.53
N GLN A 466 -7.28 6.74 -7.40
CA GLN A 466 -7.62 5.70 -8.38
C GLN A 466 -6.56 4.60 -8.39
N GLY A 467 -6.95 3.35 -8.10
CA GLY A 467 -6.01 2.22 -8.04
C GLY A 467 -5.21 2.00 -9.34
N GLY A 468 -5.83 2.29 -10.50
CA GLY A 468 -5.16 2.28 -11.80
C GLY A 468 -4.00 3.27 -11.92
N VAL A 469 -4.07 4.43 -11.23
CA VAL A 469 -2.96 5.41 -11.19
C VAL A 469 -1.78 4.86 -10.38
N CYS A 470 -2.04 4.17 -9.27
CA CYS A 470 -1.00 3.52 -8.46
C CYS A 470 -0.28 2.42 -9.26
N LEU A 471 -1.03 1.59 -10.00
CA LEU A 471 -0.46 0.54 -10.88
C LEU A 471 0.27 1.15 -12.08
N ALA A 472 -0.27 2.19 -12.70
CA ALA A 472 0.35 2.94 -13.79
C ALA A 472 1.68 3.56 -13.39
N PHE A 473 1.77 4.11 -12.16
CA PHE A 473 2.99 4.64 -11.56
C PHE A 473 4.00 3.53 -11.24
N ALA A 474 3.56 2.48 -10.53
CA ALA A 474 4.42 1.36 -10.14
C ALA A 474 5.07 0.65 -11.35
N ASP A 475 4.33 0.45 -12.44
CA ASP A 475 4.89 -0.09 -13.70
C ASP A 475 6.05 0.76 -14.23
N GLU A 476 5.99 2.08 -14.10
CA GLU A 476 7.06 2.97 -14.55
C GLU A 476 8.26 2.97 -13.61
N VAL A 477 8.03 2.84 -12.30
CA VAL A 477 9.09 2.63 -11.31
C VAL A 477 9.81 1.32 -11.59
N LEU A 478 9.10 0.21 -11.78
CA LEU A 478 9.69 -1.10 -12.06
C LEU A 478 10.40 -1.15 -13.43
N CYS A 479 9.83 -0.55 -14.48
CA CYS A 479 10.48 -0.39 -15.78
C CYS A 479 11.80 0.39 -15.68
N TRP A 480 11.79 1.52 -14.95
CA TRP A 480 12.98 2.37 -14.75
C TRP A 480 14.03 1.67 -13.90
N LEU A 481 13.66 1.02 -12.79
CA LEU A 481 14.57 0.25 -11.94
C LEU A 481 15.22 -0.89 -12.73
N TYR A 482 14.42 -1.78 -13.33
CA TYR A 482 14.96 -2.98 -14.01
C TYR A 482 15.88 -2.62 -15.19
N GLY A 483 15.62 -1.50 -15.86
CA GLY A 483 16.44 -0.94 -16.94
C GLY A 483 17.66 -0.12 -16.50
N THR A 484 17.71 0.37 -15.26
CA THR A 484 18.81 1.18 -14.71
C THR A 484 19.78 0.35 -13.86
N VAL A 485 19.25 -0.56 -13.05
CA VAL A 485 20.01 -1.38 -12.09
C VAL A 485 20.87 -2.41 -12.83
N LYS A 486 22.18 -2.32 -12.63
CA LYS A 486 23.19 -3.20 -13.23
C LYS A 486 23.36 -4.50 -12.45
N GLU A 487 23.89 -5.51 -13.14
CA GLU A 487 24.19 -6.82 -12.59
C GLU A 487 25.34 -6.78 -11.57
N ASN A 488 25.18 -7.47 -10.44
CA ASN A 488 26.15 -7.51 -9.32
C ASN A 488 26.52 -6.14 -8.73
N GLU A 489 25.66 -5.14 -8.87
CA GLU A 489 25.78 -3.84 -8.20
C GLU A 489 24.71 -3.67 -7.12
N ASP A 490 24.94 -2.70 -6.24
CA ASP A 490 24.15 -2.44 -5.04
C ASP A 490 23.76 -0.96 -4.97
N TYR A 491 22.48 -0.70 -4.76
CA TYR A 491 21.90 0.63 -4.77
C TYR A 491 20.95 0.85 -3.59
N ILE A 492 20.68 2.12 -3.31
CA ILE A 492 19.62 2.60 -2.44
C ILE A 492 18.57 3.28 -3.33
N LEU A 493 17.30 2.93 -3.16
CA LEU A 493 16.19 3.69 -3.73
C LEU A 493 15.52 4.48 -2.60
N GLN A 494 15.47 5.80 -2.74
CA GLN A 494 14.87 6.69 -1.74
C GLN A 494 13.72 7.54 -2.31
N PHE A 495 12.76 7.83 -1.43
CA PHE A 495 11.77 8.89 -1.57
C PHE A 495 11.87 9.82 -0.37
N ALA A 496 12.13 11.10 -0.61
CA ALA A 496 12.49 12.07 0.42
C ALA A 496 12.04 13.49 0.03
N PRO A 497 12.03 14.47 0.97
CA PRO A 497 11.78 15.87 0.65
C PRO A 497 12.69 16.37 -0.50
N PRO A 498 12.16 17.11 -1.50
CA PRO A 498 10.83 17.72 -1.56
C PRO A 498 9.78 16.87 -2.33
N TYR A 499 9.84 15.54 -2.28
CA TYR A 499 8.79 14.62 -2.73
C TYR A 499 8.35 14.77 -4.22
N THR A 500 9.29 15.13 -5.10
CA THR A 500 9.05 15.36 -6.55
C THR A 500 9.63 14.28 -7.48
N ARG A 501 10.37 13.32 -6.92
CA ARG A 501 11.04 12.23 -7.64
C ARG A 501 11.39 11.09 -6.71
N LEU A 502 11.68 9.93 -7.30
CA LEU A 502 12.54 8.91 -6.69
C LEU A 502 14.00 9.15 -7.10
N GLU A 503 14.93 8.81 -6.21
CA GLU A 503 16.37 8.89 -6.46
C GLU A 503 17.02 7.52 -6.23
N LEU A 504 17.84 7.08 -7.19
CA LEU A 504 18.65 5.88 -7.09
C LEU A 504 20.10 6.30 -6.78
N LEU A 505 20.61 5.86 -5.65
CA LEU A 505 21.97 6.14 -5.16
C LEU A 505 22.80 4.85 -5.10
N GLN A 506 24.12 4.94 -5.20
CA GLN A 506 25.04 3.81 -5.01
C GLN A 506 25.10 3.42 -3.53
N ALA A 507 24.92 2.13 -3.22
CA ALA A 507 25.15 1.56 -1.89
C ALA A 507 26.62 1.13 -1.71
N GLN A 508 27.01 0.84 -0.47
CA GLN A 508 28.38 0.39 -0.15
C GLN A 508 28.54 -1.14 -0.11
N SER A 509 27.44 -1.88 0.03
CA SER A 509 27.42 -3.31 0.30
C SER A 509 26.07 -3.95 -0.01
N CYS A 510 26.05 -5.28 -0.12
CA CYS A 510 24.85 -6.11 -0.20
C CYS A 510 24.64 -6.82 1.16
N PRO A 511 23.39 -7.02 1.61
CA PRO A 511 23.08 -7.88 2.75
C PRO A 511 23.64 -9.31 2.63
N ASP A 512 24.10 -9.86 3.74
CA ASP A 512 24.59 -11.24 3.81
C ASP A 512 23.48 -12.26 3.50
N ALA A 513 22.22 -11.96 3.83
CA ALA A 513 21.07 -12.81 3.49
C ALA A 513 20.92 -13.03 1.97
N ILE A 514 21.06 -11.97 1.18
CA ILE A 514 20.99 -12.02 -0.29
C ILE A 514 22.24 -12.71 -0.85
N THR A 515 23.43 -12.37 -0.33
CA THR A 515 24.70 -12.96 -0.75
C THR A 515 24.72 -14.46 -0.51
N ASN A 516 24.30 -14.92 0.67
CA ASN A 516 24.20 -16.33 1.02
C ASN A 516 23.10 -17.07 0.25
N HIS A 517 21.96 -16.43 -0.05
CA HIS A 517 20.94 -17.03 -0.93
C HIS A 517 21.50 -17.30 -2.33
N VAL A 518 22.18 -16.32 -2.93
CA VAL A 518 22.72 -16.43 -4.30
C VAL A 518 23.86 -17.46 -4.41
N LEU A 519 24.60 -17.70 -3.32
CA LEU A 519 25.60 -18.78 -3.23
C LEU A 519 24.99 -20.18 -3.01
N GLN A 520 23.66 -20.29 -2.81
CA GLN A 520 22.92 -21.53 -2.56
C GLN A 520 21.92 -21.88 -3.68
N LEU A 521 21.95 -21.13 -4.80
CA LEU A 521 21.17 -21.38 -6.04
C LEU A 521 21.96 -22.20 -7.07
#